data_AF-A0A831M4I8-F1
#
_entry.id   AF-A0A831M4I8-F1
#
_cell.length_a   1.000
_cell.length_b   1.000
_cell.length_c   1.000
_cell.angle_alpha   90.00
_cell.angle_beta   90.00
_cell.angle_gamma   90.00
#
_symmetry.space_group_name_H-M   'P 1'
#
loop_
_entity.id
_entity.type
_entity.pdbx_description
1 polymer ?
#
loop_
_entity_poly.entity_id
_entity_poly.type
_entity_poly.pdbx_seq_one_letter_code
_entity_poly.pdbx_strand_id
1 'polypeptide(L)'
;MNGPTQWQEKTVEELEESAAKLRANFDSGNVKRPLIIEFSGLPKAGKTRTIAVLELFLKRNKFNVEVFIERASIAPIRSKGHLNFNTWVSCASLQGMLEALSKPELDILILDRGIFDALMWTHWLRHTSKITAEEEEACYAFFGMKRWTSLIDLVVVMTCSPAVSMEREYAGQLTTKRGTIMTDGTLHRISESIDATVQRFGDRFKTVEQINTDGKVAQQTAAMIASKTLDALTGFIDEEICVVPAELVSESIPRKGLVSDQGVVGEFVSLVNEHKKFVRRSEAEEDPRYVQPIACAVIRWEDKVLLLQRNKKGHALHHKFLLWAGGHVNVSDDSGDLLVGALERELSEEIFIAGNYKVSEKPLALVRTDESERALRHIGVLYEITLTSADLASTLNREFKETRGTSMSGRLATPMELPEVYEKLNDWSKSMAEFLWPNLHFVTE
;
A
#
# COMPACT_ATOMS: atom_id res chain seq x y z
N MET A 1 -14.87 -27.13 32.76
CA MET A 1 -14.56 -26.38 31.51
C MET A 1 -15.82 -25.60 31.18
N ASN A 2 -15.86 -24.31 31.50
CA ASN A 2 -16.97 -23.47 31.06
C ASN A 2 -16.75 -23.23 29.57
N GLY A 3 -17.76 -23.53 28.75
CA GLY A 3 -17.74 -23.23 27.32
C GLY A 3 -17.54 -21.73 27.07
N PRO A 4 -17.29 -21.33 25.81
CA PRO A 4 -17.19 -19.93 25.46
C PRO A 4 -18.46 -19.19 25.92
N THR A 5 -18.27 -18.01 26.49
CA THR A 5 -19.39 -17.13 26.88
C THR A 5 -20.13 -16.64 25.64
N GLN A 6 -21.42 -16.34 25.76
CA GLN A 6 -22.25 -15.83 24.65
C GLN A 6 -21.65 -14.59 23.96
N TRP A 7 -20.92 -13.74 24.70
CA TRP A 7 -20.17 -12.61 24.15
C TRP A 7 -18.99 -13.06 23.28
N GLN A 8 -18.27 -14.11 23.69
CA GLN A 8 -17.15 -14.66 22.93
C GLN A 8 -17.63 -15.30 21.63
N GLU A 9 -18.76 -16.01 21.63
CA GLU A 9 -19.31 -16.64 20.42
C GLU A 9 -19.70 -15.57 19.39
N LYS A 10 -20.49 -14.57 19.79
CA LYS A 10 -20.92 -13.49 18.89
C LYS A 10 -19.74 -12.69 18.31
N THR A 11 -18.75 -12.35 19.15
CA THR A 11 -17.57 -11.61 18.70
C THR A 11 -16.74 -12.42 17.71
N VAL A 12 -16.64 -13.74 17.91
CA VAL A 12 -15.89 -14.62 17.00
C VAL A 12 -16.62 -14.75 15.66
N GLU A 13 -17.95 -14.90 15.64
CA GLU A 13 -18.74 -14.93 14.40
C GLU A 13 -18.55 -13.65 13.57
N GLU A 14 -18.65 -12.47 14.19
CA GLU A 14 -18.44 -11.18 13.51
C GLU A 14 -17.03 -11.05 12.91
N LEU A 15 -16.01 -11.55 13.62
CA LEU A 15 -14.63 -11.57 13.15
C LEU A 15 -14.44 -12.56 11.99
N GLU A 16 -15.05 -13.75 12.05
CA GLU A 16 -14.98 -14.75 10.99
C GLU A 16 -15.68 -14.28 9.72
N GLU A 17 -16.83 -13.61 9.82
CA GLU A 17 -17.50 -12.98 8.67
C GLU A 17 -16.61 -11.91 8.02
N SER A 18 -15.99 -11.06 8.84
CA SER A 18 -15.08 -10.01 8.36
C SER A 18 -13.83 -10.61 7.70
N ALA A 19 -13.27 -11.67 8.28
CA ALA A 19 -12.16 -12.41 7.72
C ALA A 19 -12.52 -13.10 6.39
N ALA A 20 -13.74 -13.63 6.26
CA ALA A 20 -14.22 -14.23 5.02
C ALA A 20 -14.35 -13.22 3.89
N LYS A 21 -14.89 -12.02 4.16
CA LYS A 21 -14.94 -10.91 3.19
C LYS A 21 -13.55 -10.48 2.76
N LEU A 22 -12.63 -10.37 3.71
CA LEU A 22 -11.22 -10.06 3.42
C LEU A 22 -10.60 -11.15 2.53
N ARG A 23 -10.78 -12.43 2.88
CA ARG A 23 -10.25 -13.58 2.12
C ARG A 23 -10.73 -13.60 0.67
N ALA A 24 -12.01 -13.29 0.44
CA ALA A 24 -12.57 -13.23 -0.91
C ALA A 24 -11.84 -12.22 -1.81
N ASN A 25 -11.37 -11.10 -1.26
CA ASN A 25 -10.58 -10.11 -2.00
C ASN A 25 -9.16 -10.58 -2.33
N PHE A 26 -8.56 -11.40 -1.48
CA PHE A 26 -7.29 -12.04 -1.79
C PHE A 26 -7.47 -13.08 -2.91
N ASP A 27 -8.57 -13.83 -2.88
CA ASP A 27 -8.88 -14.87 -3.87
C ASP A 27 -9.26 -14.29 -5.24
N SER A 28 -9.90 -13.11 -5.28
CA SER A 28 -10.22 -12.39 -6.52
C SER A 28 -9.01 -11.74 -7.19
N GLY A 29 -7.86 -11.69 -6.51
CA GLY A 29 -6.65 -11.02 -7.00
C GLY A 29 -6.67 -9.50 -6.87
N ASN A 30 -7.59 -8.93 -6.08
CA ASN A 30 -7.63 -7.48 -5.81
C ASN A 30 -6.42 -7.00 -4.99
N VAL A 31 -5.77 -7.91 -4.23
CA VAL A 31 -4.63 -7.61 -3.37
C VAL A 31 -3.31 -7.93 -4.06
N LYS A 32 -2.55 -6.89 -4.47
CA LYS A 32 -1.32 -7.00 -5.27
C LYS A 32 -0.04 -7.39 -4.50
N ARG A 33 -0.01 -7.17 -3.18
CA ARG A 33 1.13 -7.50 -2.29
C ARG A 33 0.64 -8.02 -0.93
N PRO A 34 1.46 -8.74 -0.14
CA PRO A 34 1.11 -9.05 1.24
C PRO A 34 0.83 -7.76 2.02
N LEU A 35 -0.15 -7.84 2.91
CA LEU A 35 -0.43 -6.77 3.85
C LEU A 35 0.54 -6.86 5.03
N ILE A 36 1.05 -5.72 5.50
CA ILE A 36 2.10 -5.67 6.51
C ILE A 36 1.57 -4.95 7.75
N ILE A 37 1.58 -5.66 8.86
CA ILE A 37 1.12 -5.18 10.17
C ILE A 37 2.32 -5.08 11.10
N GLU A 38 2.56 -3.92 11.67
CA GLU A 38 3.60 -3.72 12.68
C GLU A 38 3.00 -3.66 14.08
N PHE A 39 3.51 -4.48 14.99
CA PHE A 39 3.24 -4.39 16.42
C PHE A 39 4.39 -3.68 17.14
N SER A 40 4.11 -2.50 17.70
CA SER A 40 5.12 -1.66 18.35
C SER A 40 4.67 -1.19 19.73
N GLY A 41 5.57 -0.55 20.48
CA GLY A 41 5.25 0.05 21.78
C GLY A 41 5.96 -0.60 22.97
N LEU A 42 5.40 -0.43 24.17
CA LEU A 42 6.10 -0.68 25.43
C LEU A 42 6.49 -2.16 25.61
N PRO A 43 7.65 -2.45 26.23
CA PRO A 43 7.96 -3.80 26.74
C PRO A 43 6.81 -4.30 27.63
N LYS A 44 6.52 -5.60 27.59
CA LYS A 44 5.46 -6.23 28.40
C LYS A 44 4.03 -5.66 28.24
N ALA A 45 3.78 -4.87 27.19
CA ALA A 45 2.42 -4.45 26.81
C ALA A 45 1.54 -5.62 26.29
N GLY A 46 2.11 -6.80 26.07
CA GLY A 46 1.36 -8.00 25.63
C GLY A 46 1.45 -8.33 24.15
N LYS A 47 2.31 -7.63 23.38
CA LYS A 47 2.53 -7.82 21.93
C LYS A 47 2.64 -9.27 21.49
N THR A 48 3.66 -9.99 21.98
CA THR A 48 3.93 -11.38 21.57
C THR A 48 2.73 -12.31 21.76
N ARG A 49 1.98 -12.14 22.85
CA ARG A 49 0.77 -12.94 23.10
C ARG A 49 -0.35 -12.59 22.13
N THR A 50 -0.56 -11.30 21.86
CA THR A 50 -1.57 -10.87 20.89
C THR A 50 -1.23 -11.32 19.48
N ILE A 51 0.03 -11.19 19.06
CA ILE A 51 0.52 -11.65 17.76
C ILE A 51 0.21 -13.13 17.57
N ALA A 52 0.52 -13.97 18.56
CA ALA A 52 0.25 -15.41 18.49
C ALA A 52 -1.26 -15.74 18.36
N VAL A 53 -2.13 -14.98 19.03
CA VAL A 53 -3.59 -15.16 18.92
C VAL A 53 -4.09 -14.72 17.54
N LEU A 54 -3.65 -13.56 17.06
CA LEU A 54 -4.03 -13.03 15.75
C LEU A 54 -3.53 -13.93 14.61
N GLU A 55 -2.28 -14.36 14.66
CA GLU A 55 -1.68 -15.29 13.70
C GLU A 55 -2.52 -16.58 13.60
N LEU A 56 -2.86 -17.18 14.75
CA LEU A 56 -3.67 -18.39 14.77
C LEU A 56 -5.07 -18.16 14.18
N PHE A 57 -5.72 -17.03 14.52
CA PHE A 57 -7.03 -16.67 13.99
C PHE A 57 -7.00 -16.52 12.46
N LEU A 58 -6.03 -15.76 11.92
CA LEU A 58 -5.90 -15.55 10.48
C LEU A 58 -5.56 -16.86 9.74
N LYS A 59 -4.67 -17.69 10.27
CA LYS A 59 -4.37 -19.01 9.68
C LYS A 59 -5.60 -19.92 9.64
N ARG A 60 -6.43 -19.91 10.68
CA ARG A 60 -7.70 -20.67 10.71
C ARG A 60 -8.70 -20.15 9.68
N ASN A 61 -8.63 -18.87 9.33
CA ASN A 61 -9.42 -18.24 8.27
C ASN A 61 -8.73 -18.29 6.89
N LYS A 62 -7.81 -19.25 6.68
CA LYS A 62 -7.15 -19.57 5.40
C LYS A 62 -6.28 -18.44 4.83
N PHE A 63 -5.70 -17.61 5.70
CA PHE A 63 -4.62 -16.71 5.30
C PHE A 63 -3.26 -17.39 5.48
N ASN A 64 -2.37 -17.22 4.51
CA ASN A 64 -0.94 -17.46 4.60
C ASN A 64 -0.30 -16.31 5.38
N VAL A 65 0.03 -16.57 6.64
CA VAL A 65 0.56 -15.57 7.57
C VAL A 65 1.96 -15.94 8.02
N GLU A 66 2.85 -14.96 8.01
CA GLU A 66 4.20 -15.06 8.55
C GLU A 66 4.40 -14.01 9.66
N VAL A 67 5.06 -14.41 10.74
CA VAL A 67 5.44 -13.51 11.83
C VAL A 67 6.95 -13.32 11.79
N PHE A 68 7.39 -12.08 11.60
CA PHE A 68 8.78 -11.69 11.75
C PHE A 68 9.05 -11.26 13.19
N ILE A 69 9.71 -12.13 13.95
CA ILE A 69 10.07 -11.87 15.35
C ILE A 69 11.28 -10.92 15.39
N GLU A 70 11.26 -9.90 16.27
CA GLU A 70 12.40 -8.99 16.44
C GLU A 70 13.71 -9.74 16.68
N ARG A 71 14.79 -9.27 16.05
CA ARG A 71 16.12 -9.87 16.20
C ARG A 71 16.90 -9.34 17.40
N ALA A 72 16.28 -8.57 18.29
CA ALA A 72 16.91 -7.98 19.48
C ALA A 72 17.61 -8.99 20.40
N SER A 73 17.11 -10.23 20.49
CA SER A 73 17.67 -11.30 21.34
C SER A 73 18.92 -11.93 20.75
N ILE A 74 19.08 -11.90 19.43
CA ILE A 74 20.20 -12.49 18.69
C ILE A 74 21.16 -11.43 18.14
N ALA A 75 20.89 -10.15 18.42
CA ALA A 75 21.73 -9.05 17.98
C ALA A 75 23.16 -9.21 18.57
N PRO A 76 24.21 -9.10 17.74
CA PRO A 76 25.59 -9.19 18.23
C PRO A 76 25.98 -7.99 19.10
N ILE A 77 25.18 -6.92 19.10
CA ILE A 77 25.42 -5.67 19.81
C ILE A 77 24.83 -5.78 21.21
N ARG A 78 25.70 -5.73 22.23
CA ARG A 78 25.30 -5.92 23.64
C ARG A 78 24.55 -4.72 24.23
N SER A 79 24.77 -3.51 23.71
CA SER A 79 24.22 -2.27 24.28
C SER A 79 22.88 -1.90 23.64
N LYS A 80 21.77 -2.36 24.25
CA LYS A 80 20.40 -2.08 23.78
C LYS A 80 20.03 -0.59 23.70
N GLY A 81 20.78 0.26 24.41
CA GLY A 81 20.53 1.70 24.45
C GLY A 81 21.46 2.50 23.55
N HIS A 82 22.07 1.89 22.52
CA HIS A 82 22.99 2.55 21.59
C HIS A 82 22.38 2.58 20.17
N LEU A 83 22.74 3.59 19.37
CA LEU A 83 22.24 3.75 18.00
C LEU A 83 22.45 2.48 17.15
N ASN A 84 23.68 1.95 17.11
CA ASN A 84 24.00 0.71 16.39
C ASN A 84 23.03 -0.44 16.68
N PHE A 85 22.56 -0.61 17.92
CA PHE A 85 21.60 -1.66 18.25
C PHE A 85 20.25 -1.39 17.60
N ASN A 86 19.73 -0.17 17.73
CA ASN A 86 18.49 0.24 17.09
C ASN A 86 18.58 0.04 15.57
N THR A 87 19.63 0.58 14.94
CA THR A 87 19.88 0.45 13.50
C THR A 87 19.92 -1.01 13.06
N TRP A 88 20.64 -1.88 13.78
CA TRP A 88 20.75 -3.29 13.40
C TRP A 88 19.41 -4.03 13.49
N VAL A 89 18.66 -3.85 14.59
CA VAL A 89 17.36 -4.52 14.76
C VAL A 89 16.34 -3.98 13.75
N SER A 90 16.28 -2.67 13.55
CA SER A 90 15.36 -2.03 12.61
C SER A 90 15.68 -2.39 11.16
N CYS A 91 16.95 -2.46 10.77
CA CYS A 91 17.35 -2.93 9.44
C CYS A 91 17.02 -4.41 9.23
N ALA A 92 17.07 -5.25 10.27
CA ALA A 92 16.61 -6.62 10.17
C ALA A 92 15.10 -6.72 9.93
N SER A 93 14.28 -5.91 10.62
CA SER A 93 12.84 -5.84 10.35
C SER A 93 12.55 -5.30 8.94
N LEU A 94 13.29 -4.28 8.47
CA LEU A 94 13.22 -3.80 7.09
C LEU A 94 13.57 -4.90 6.09
N GLN A 95 14.63 -5.67 6.33
CA GLN A 95 14.97 -6.83 5.50
C GLN A 95 13.82 -7.83 5.44
N GLY A 96 13.25 -8.21 6.59
CA GLY A 96 12.10 -9.13 6.65
C GLY A 96 10.89 -8.63 5.87
N MET A 97 10.61 -7.33 5.96
CA MET A 97 9.55 -6.67 5.19
C MET A 97 9.79 -6.78 3.68
N LEU A 98 11.01 -6.52 3.21
CA LEU A 98 11.37 -6.59 1.79
C LEU A 98 11.39 -8.04 1.26
N GLU A 99 11.80 -9.01 2.08
CA GLU A 99 11.75 -10.44 1.75
C GLU A 99 10.31 -10.92 1.58
N ALA A 100 9.39 -10.45 2.44
CA ALA A 100 7.97 -10.76 2.34
C ALA A 100 7.36 -10.26 1.02
N LEU A 101 7.79 -9.09 0.52
CA LEU A 101 7.39 -8.58 -0.80
C LEU A 101 7.88 -9.43 -1.98
N SER A 102 8.68 -10.48 -1.74
CA SER A 102 9.11 -11.44 -2.76
C SER A 102 8.38 -12.78 -2.66
N LYS A 103 7.40 -12.92 -1.76
CA LYS A 103 6.64 -14.15 -1.50
C LYS A 103 5.21 -14.02 -2.06
N PRO A 104 4.93 -14.49 -3.29
CA PRO A 104 3.61 -14.35 -3.92
C PRO A 104 2.48 -15.07 -3.18
N GLU A 105 2.80 -16.13 -2.46
CA GLU A 105 1.87 -16.89 -1.65
C GLU A 105 1.52 -16.22 -0.32
N LEU A 106 2.35 -15.29 0.17
CA LEU A 106 2.17 -14.68 1.47
C LEU A 106 1.02 -13.67 1.42
N ASP A 107 0.05 -13.81 2.33
CA ASP A 107 -1.08 -12.90 2.47
C ASP A 107 -0.78 -11.77 3.46
N ILE A 108 -0.25 -12.11 4.62
CA ILE A 108 -0.07 -11.16 5.72
C ILE A 108 1.29 -11.38 6.38
N LEU A 109 2.07 -10.31 6.50
CA LEU A 109 3.27 -10.26 7.34
C LEU A 109 2.95 -9.52 8.64
N ILE A 110 3.25 -10.12 9.78
CA ILE A 110 3.18 -9.47 11.09
C ILE A 110 4.61 -9.23 11.60
N LEU A 111 4.98 -7.97 11.81
CA LEU A 111 6.25 -7.57 12.39
C LEU A 111 6.10 -7.41 13.91
N ASP A 112 6.85 -8.18 14.70
CA ASP A 112 7.07 -7.86 16.12
C ASP A 112 8.16 -6.78 16.19
N ARG A 113 7.75 -5.51 16.16
CA ARG A 113 8.54 -4.29 15.96
C ARG A 113 9.09 -4.11 14.55
N GLY A 114 8.99 -2.88 14.03
CA GLY A 114 9.43 -2.51 12.70
C GLY A 114 9.95 -1.08 12.59
N ILE A 115 9.52 -0.40 11.53
CA ILE A 115 9.99 0.95 11.17
C ILE A 115 9.45 1.98 12.15
N PHE A 116 8.19 1.85 12.59
CA PHE A 116 7.62 2.76 13.59
C PHE A 116 8.38 2.65 14.92
N ASP A 117 8.70 1.42 15.37
CA ASP A 117 9.51 1.20 16.58
C ASP A 117 10.90 1.86 16.44
N ALA A 118 11.51 1.79 15.25
CA ALA A 118 12.81 2.41 14.95
C ALA A 118 12.79 3.93 15.18
N LEU A 119 11.75 4.61 14.70
CA LEU A 119 11.56 6.06 14.86
C LEU A 119 11.37 6.42 16.34
N MET A 120 10.57 5.62 17.06
CA MET A 120 10.33 5.81 18.49
C MET A 120 11.59 5.63 19.34
N TRP A 121 12.40 4.60 19.08
CA TRP A 121 13.69 4.43 19.75
C TRP A 121 14.70 5.51 19.38
N THR A 122 14.68 6.01 18.14
CA THR A 122 15.52 7.14 17.72
C THR A 122 15.17 8.39 18.54
N HIS A 123 13.88 8.68 18.72
CA HIS A 123 13.42 9.78 19.58
C HIS A 123 13.94 9.62 21.02
N TRP A 124 13.79 8.41 21.58
CA TRP A 124 14.24 8.11 22.94
C TRP A 124 15.76 8.27 23.11
N LEU A 125 16.55 7.82 22.12
CA LEU A 125 18.02 7.98 22.12
C LEU A 125 18.40 9.46 22.10
N ARG A 126 17.71 10.29 21.30
CA ARG A 126 17.93 11.73 21.26
C ARG A 126 17.59 12.38 22.59
N HIS A 127 16.40 12.08 23.12
CA HIS A 127 15.91 12.64 24.37
C HIS A 127 16.81 12.27 25.57
N THR A 128 17.43 11.09 25.52
CA THR A 128 18.41 10.66 26.52
C THR A 128 19.85 11.11 26.22
N SER A 129 20.05 12.02 25.25
CA SER A 129 21.35 12.58 24.84
C SER A 129 22.39 11.54 24.41
N LYS A 130 21.94 10.42 23.83
CA LYS A 130 22.80 9.33 23.36
C LYS A 130 23.15 9.43 21.88
N ILE A 131 22.44 10.27 21.15
CA ILE A 131 22.72 10.62 19.76
C ILE A 131 22.59 12.14 19.59
N THR A 132 23.29 12.65 18.59
CA THR A 132 23.23 14.04 18.14
C THR A 132 21.93 14.33 17.39
N ALA A 133 21.64 15.61 17.15
CA ALA A 133 20.50 16.02 16.33
C ALA A 133 20.69 15.59 14.85
N GLU A 134 21.92 15.60 14.35
CA GLU A 134 22.25 15.18 12.98
C GLU A 134 22.01 13.67 12.80
N GLU A 135 22.41 12.84 13.77
CA GLU A 135 22.14 11.40 13.74
C GLU A 135 20.63 11.10 13.83
N GLU A 136 19.89 11.85 14.66
CA GLU A 136 18.44 11.75 14.72
C GLU A 136 17.80 12.08 13.38
N GLU A 137 18.19 13.20 12.76
CA GLU A 137 17.67 13.61 11.46
C GLU A 137 17.99 12.59 10.37
N ALA A 138 19.20 12.03 10.34
CA ALA A 138 19.57 10.98 9.40
C ALA A 138 18.73 9.70 9.59
N CYS A 139 18.49 9.29 10.84
CA CYS A 139 17.64 8.14 11.14
C CYS A 139 16.19 8.38 10.75
N TYR A 140 15.65 9.56 11.03
CA TYR A 140 14.31 9.95 10.63
C TYR A 140 14.15 10.09 9.12
N ALA A 141 15.16 10.63 8.43
CA ALA A 141 15.17 10.69 6.98
C ALA A 141 15.15 9.28 6.39
N PHE A 142 15.97 8.36 6.90
CA PHE A 142 16.07 7.00 6.38
C PHE A 142 14.86 6.13 6.70
N PHE A 143 14.49 5.97 7.98
CA PHE A 143 13.38 5.12 8.38
C PHE A 143 12.02 5.76 8.05
N GLY A 144 11.94 7.09 8.04
CA GLY A 144 10.72 7.84 7.70
C GLY A 144 10.52 8.07 6.19
N MET A 145 11.34 7.47 5.31
CA MET A 145 11.11 7.56 3.87
C MET A 145 9.72 7.01 3.53
N LYS A 146 8.95 7.75 2.72
CA LYS A 146 7.61 7.33 2.24
C LYS A 146 7.65 5.92 1.64
N ARG A 147 8.74 5.57 0.95
CA ARG A 147 8.99 4.24 0.38
C ARG A 147 8.91 3.09 1.39
N TRP A 148 9.28 3.31 2.65
CA TRP A 148 9.20 2.30 3.71
C TRP A 148 7.89 2.39 4.47
N THR A 149 7.47 3.59 4.83
CA THR A 149 6.28 3.78 5.66
C THR A 149 4.99 3.41 4.93
N SER A 150 4.92 3.59 3.60
CA SER A 150 3.76 3.21 2.78
C SER A 150 3.58 1.69 2.59
N LEU A 151 4.63 0.91 2.90
CA LEU A 151 4.54 -0.56 2.89
C LEU A 151 3.81 -1.11 4.11
N ILE A 152 3.81 -0.38 5.22
CA ILE A 152 3.15 -0.79 6.47
C ILE A 152 1.71 -0.32 6.45
N ASP A 153 0.79 -1.28 6.36
CA ASP A 153 -0.64 -1.00 6.24
C ASP A 153 -1.25 -0.65 7.60
N LEU A 154 -0.79 -1.29 8.67
CA LEU A 154 -1.27 -0.98 10.02
C LEU A 154 -0.13 -1.01 11.03
N VAL A 155 0.00 0.05 11.81
CA VAL A 155 0.82 0.07 13.02
C VAL A 155 -0.08 -0.07 14.24
N VAL A 156 0.05 -1.16 14.98
CA VAL A 156 -0.60 -1.36 16.28
C VAL A 156 0.39 -1.00 17.38
N VAL A 157 0.18 0.15 18.02
CA VAL A 157 1.00 0.62 19.13
C VAL A 157 0.37 0.19 20.45
N MET A 158 0.93 -0.84 21.08
CA MET A 158 0.44 -1.36 22.34
C MET A 158 1.08 -0.63 23.52
N THR A 159 0.24 -0.03 24.36
CA THR A 159 0.64 0.70 25.57
C THR A 159 0.06 0.05 26.83
N CYS A 160 0.70 0.32 27.97
CA CYS A 160 0.18 0.04 29.30
C CYS A 160 0.85 0.97 30.30
N SER A 161 0.25 1.14 31.47
CA SER A 161 0.87 1.88 32.56
C SER A 161 2.20 1.24 32.98
N PRO A 162 3.18 2.03 33.45
CA PRO A 162 4.44 1.52 33.99
C PRO A 162 4.24 0.47 35.08
N ALA A 163 3.25 0.68 35.96
CA ALA A 163 2.88 -0.25 37.02
C ALA A 163 2.49 -1.63 36.46
N VAL A 164 1.58 -1.69 35.48
CA VAL A 164 1.13 -2.93 34.83
C VAL A 164 2.27 -3.61 34.06
N SER A 165 3.11 -2.83 33.37
CA SER A 165 4.29 -3.36 32.67
C SER A 165 5.25 -4.05 33.64
N MET A 166 5.51 -3.42 34.79
CA MET A 166 6.39 -3.95 35.83
C MET A 166 5.79 -5.20 36.47
N GLU A 167 4.49 -5.19 36.81
CA GLU A 167 3.78 -6.36 37.34
C GLU A 167 3.90 -7.57 36.40
N ARG A 168 3.71 -7.37 35.10
CA ARG A 168 3.84 -8.41 34.08
C ARG A 168 5.27 -8.94 33.91
N GLU A 169 6.29 -8.10 34.15
CA GLU A 169 7.69 -8.54 34.21
C GLU A 169 7.92 -9.46 35.41
N TYR A 170 7.45 -9.06 36.59
CA TYR A 170 7.60 -9.82 37.83
C TYR A 170 6.88 -11.17 37.78
N ALA A 171 5.69 -11.23 37.19
CA ALA A 171 4.93 -12.48 37.04
C ALA A 171 5.63 -13.54 36.17
N GLY A 172 6.57 -13.12 35.30
CA GLY A 172 7.27 -13.99 34.35
C GLY A 172 8.72 -14.31 34.70
N GLN A 173 9.28 -13.78 35.80
CA GLN A 173 10.69 -13.97 36.16
C GLN A 173 10.87 -14.88 37.38
N LEU A 174 11.86 -15.78 37.30
CA LEU A 174 12.43 -16.48 38.47
C LEU A 174 13.53 -15.64 39.17
N THR A 175 13.73 -14.38 38.75
CA THR A 175 14.82 -13.51 39.21
C THR A 175 14.28 -12.13 39.60
N THR A 176 14.95 -11.45 40.52
CA THR A 176 14.61 -10.08 40.95
C THR A 176 15.53 -9.01 40.32
N LYS A 177 16.44 -9.41 39.42
CA LYS A 177 17.39 -8.47 38.77
C LYS A 177 16.70 -7.74 37.63
N ARG A 178 16.67 -6.40 37.73
CA ARG A 178 16.03 -5.52 36.74
C ARG A 178 16.79 -5.54 35.40
N GLY A 179 16.06 -5.63 34.29
CA GLY A 179 16.59 -5.25 32.98
C GLY A 179 16.83 -3.73 32.92
N THR A 180 17.80 -3.27 32.14
CA THR A 180 18.20 -1.85 32.05
C THR A 180 17.12 -0.92 31.51
N ILE A 181 16.07 -1.45 30.87
CA ILE A 181 14.92 -0.71 30.32
C ILE A 181 13.73 -0.69 31.29
N MET A 182 13.64 -1.66 32.21
CA MET A 182 12.47 -1.89 33.08
C MET A 182 12.55 -1.07 34.37
N THR A 183 12.54 0.25 34.23
CA THR A 183 12.47 1.21 35.34
C THR A 183 11.37 2.23 35.07
N ASP A 184 10.66 2.65 36.12
CA ASP A 184 9.50 3.55 36.02
C ASP A 184 9.74 4.81 35.17
N GLY A 185 10.82 5.55 35.46
CA GLY A 185 11.20 6.74 34.68
C GLY A 185 11.58 6.45 33.22
N THR A 186 12.01 5.23 32.88
CA THR A 186 12.30 4.83 31.49
C THR A 186 11.01 4.50 30.75
N LEU A 187 10.05 3.82 31.41
CA LEU A 187 8.75 3.49 30.81
C LEU A 187 7.93 4.75 30.52
N HIS A 188 7.95 5.74 31.43
CA HIS A 188 7.35 7.05 31.17
C HIS A 188 7.95 7.73 29.93
N ARG A 189 9.29 7.80 29.83
CA ARG A 189 9.96 8.40 28.66
C ARG A 189 9.69 7.66 27.35
N ILE A 190 9.53 6.33 27.40
CA ILE A 190 9.13 5.56 26.21
C ILE A 190 7.70 5.92 25.80
N SER A 191 6.79 6.10 26.76
CA SER A 191 5.43 6.58 26.45
C SER A 191 5.44 7.95 25.77
N GLU A 192 6.22 8.91 26.31
CA GLU A 192 6.39 10.23 25.68
C GLU A 192 6.98 10.11 24.27
N SER A 193 7.91 9.18 24.07
CA SER A 193 8.52 8.92 22.75
C SER A 193 7.53 8.34 21.76
N ILE A 194 6.58 7.51 22.22
CA ILE A 194 5.48 7.00 21.41
C ILE A 194 4.60 8.17 20.94
N ASP A 195 4.14 9.01 21.86
CA ASP A 195 3.26 10.14 21.55
C ASP A 195 3.93 11.10 20.56
N ALA A 196 5.21 11.44 20.78
CA ALA A 196 5.99 12.27 19.87
C ALA A 196 6.14 11.64 18.48
N THR A 197 6.31 10.31 18.40
CA THR A 197 6.44 9.59 17.12
C THR A 197 5.12 9.57 16.36
N VAL A 198 4.00 9.30 17.04
CA VAL A 198 2.66 9.36 16.43
C VAL A 198 2.38 10.76 15.92
N GLN A 199 2.67 11.79 16.70
CA GLN A 199 2.45 13.18 16.30
C GLN A 199 3.30 13.58 15.08
N ARG A 200 4.56 13.13 15.02
CA ARG A 200 5.51 13.55 13.97
C ARG A 200 5.44 12.73 12.69
N PHE A 201 5.11 11.45 12.78
CA PHE A 201 5.20 10.50 11.66
C PHE A 201 3.90 9.74 11.39
N GLY A 202 2.86 9.90 12.22
CA GLY A 202 1.63 9.13 12.09
C GLY A 202 0.97 9.26 10.71
N ASP A 203 1.07 10.44 10.10
CA ASP A 203 0.60 10.77 8.73
C ASP A 203 1.40 10.09 7.60
N ARG A 204 2.61 9.59 7.90
CA ARG A 204 3.44 8.84 6.93
C ARG A 204 3.08 7.37 6.84
N PHE A 205 2.38 6.84 7.84
CA PHE A 205 1.84 5.48 7.84
C PHE A 205 0.39 5.52 7.41
N LYS A 206 -0.10 4.43 6.79
CA LYS A 206 -1.50 4.41 6.33
C LYS A 206 -2.49 4.49 7.48
N THR A 207 -2.27 3.70 8.53
CA THR A 207 -3.07 3.70 9.76
C THR A 207 -2.18 3.41 10.97
N VAL A 208 -2.35 4.21 12.03
CA VAL A 208 -1.70 3.99 13.34
C VAL A 208 -2.78 3.90 14.41
N GLU A 209 -2.82 2.77 15.11
CA GLU A 209 -3.81 2.45 16.14
C GLU A 209 -3.12 2.28 17.50
N GLN A 210 -3.39 3.21 18.42
CA GLN A 210 -2.89 3.14 19.79
C GLN A 210 -3.86 2.37 20.69
N ILE A 211 -3.38 1.32 21.35
CA ILE A 211 -4.22 0.43 22.16
C ILE A 211 -3.63 0.29 23.56
N ASN A 212 -4.31 0.89 24.53
CA ASN A 212 -4.03 0.68 25.95
C ASN A 212 -4.52 -0.71 26.39
N THR A 213 -3.64 -1.48 27.02
CA THR A 213 -3.86 -2.84 27.51
C THR A 213 -4.06 -2.96 29.03
N ASP A 214 -4.15 -1.84 29.74
CA ASP A 214 -4.44 -1.78 31.18
C ASP A 214 -5.82 -2.36 31.48
N GLY A 215 -5.92 -3.22 32.50
CA GLY A 215 -7.17 -3.81 32.95
C GLY A 215 -7.86 -4.76 31.96
N LYS A 216 -7.29 -4.99 30.78
CA LYS A 216 -7.90 -5.82 29.73
C LYS A 216 -7.42 -7.26 29.80
N VAL A 217 -8.35 -8.21 29.66
CA VAL A 217 -8.03 -9.63 29.51
C VAL A 217 -7.40 -9.84 28.14
N ALA A 218 -6.32 -10.62 28.06
CA ALA A 218 -5.54 -10.82 26.83
C ALA A 218 -6.40 -11.23 25.62
N GLN A 219 -7.44 -12.06 25.83
CA GLN A 219 -8.34 -12.49 24.76
C GLN A 219 -9.21 -11.34 24.22
N GLN A 220 -9.67 -10.42 25.08
CA GLN A 220 -10.44 -9.25 24.66
C GLN A 220 -9.56 -8.25 23.90
N THR A 221 -8.33 -8.03 24.38
CA THR A 221 -7.34 -7.21 23.67
C THR A 221 -7.03 -7.80 22.30
N ALA A 222 -6.88 -9.12 22.19
CA ALA A 222 -6.62 -9.78 20.92
C ALA A 222 -7.82 -9.71 19.97
N ALA A 223 -9.06 -9.89 20.46
CA ALA A 223 -10.27 -9.76 19.64
C ALA A 223 -10.44 -8.32 19.10
N MET A 224 -10.22 -7.30 19.95
CA MET A 224 -10.24 -5.90 19.55
C MET A 224 -9.18 -5.59 18.50
N ILE A 225 -7.97 -6.11 18.67
CA ILE A 225 -6.89 -5.95 17.70
C ILE A 225 -7.21 -6.68 16.40
N ALA A 226 -7.79 -7.87 16.46
CA ALA A 226 -8.23 -8.60 15.28
C ALA A 226 -9.31 -7.83 14.51
N SER A 227 -10.32 -7.27 15.19
CA SER A 227 -11.34 -6.42 14.57
C SER A 227 -10.71 -5.23 13.87
N LYS A 228 -9.93 -4.41 14.61
CA LYS A 228 -9.24 -3.24 14.04
C LYS A 228 -8.30 -3.60 12.89
N THR A 229 -7.64 -4.75 12.98
CA THR A 229 -6.83 -5.29 11.89
C THR A 229 -7.71 -5.56 10.68
N LEU A 230 -8.75 -6.39 10.81
CA LEU A 230 -9.65 -6.72 9.69
C LEU A 230 -10.31 -5.47 9.08
N ASP A 231 -10.74 -4.51 9.90
CA ASP A 231 -11.34 -3.25 9.46
C ASP A 231 -10.33 -2.41 8.66
N ALA A 232 -9.12 -2.21 9.18
CA ALA A 232 -8.07 -1.48 8.49
C ALA A 232 -7.70 -2.17 7.16
N LEU A 233 -7.49 -3.49 7.19
CA LEU A 233 -7.14 -4.26 5.99
C LEU A 233 -8.25 -4.24 4.94
N THR A 234 -9.52 -4.33 5.35
CA THR A 234 -10.66 -4.21 4.43
C THR A 234 -10.74 -2.81 3.84
N GLY A 235 -10.53 -1.78 4.66
CA GLY A 235 -10.53 -0.38 4.21
C GLY A 235 -9.45 -0.06 3.18
N PHE A 236 -8.32 -0.76 3.19
CA PHE A 236 -7.26 -0.61 2.17
C PHE A 236 -7.57 -1.30 0.84
N ILE A 237 -8.34 -2.36 0.88
CA ILE A 237 -8.72 -3.09 -0.34
C ILE A 237 -9.87 -2.39 -1.03
N ASP A 238 -10.82 -1.91 -0.24
CA ASP A 238 -11.96 -1.14 -0.72
C ASP A 238 -11.70 0.36 -0.54
N GLU A 239 -10.64 0.85 -1.17
CA GLU A 239 -10.18 2.22 -1.03
C GLU A 239 -11.24 3.24 -1.53
N GLU A 240 -11.17 4.47 -1.01
CA GLU A 240 -12.03 5.56 -1.49
C GLU A 240 -11.44 6.18 -2.75
N ILE A 241 -12.13 5.97 -3.87
CA ILE A 241 -11.73 6.43 -5.21
C ILE A 241 -12.57 7.60 -5.67
N CYS A 242 -11.97 8.44 -6.52
CA CYS A 242 -12.64 9.56 -7.15
C CYS A 242 -13.71 9.06 -8.12
N VAL A 243 -14.90 9.65 -8.03
CA VAL A 243 -16.00 9.49 -8.97
C VAL A 243 -16.62 10.84 -9.32
N VAL A 244 -17.25 10.92 -10.47
CA VAL A 244 -18.14 12.01 -10.86
C VAL A 244 -19.54 11.48 -11.13
N PRO A 245 -20.60 12.30 -10.97
CA PRO A 245 -21.95 11.91 -11.33
C PRO A 245 -22.06 11.61 -12.83
N ALA A 246 -22.56 10.42 -13.19
CA ALA A 246 -22.68 9.98 -14.58
C ALA A 246 -23.57 10.91 -15.42
N GLU A 247 -24.58 11.52 -14.81
CA GLU A 247 -25.51 12.47 -15.44
C GLU A 247 -24.87 13.79 -15.86
N LEU A 248 -23.69 14.13 -15.33
CA LEU A 248 -22.93 15.33 -15.69
C LEU A 248 -21.88 15.05 -16.78
N VAL A 249 -21.68 13.79 -17.17
CA VAL A 249 -20.73 13.42 -18.22
C VAL A 249 -21.31 13.77 -19.58
N SER A 250 -20.61 14.60 -20.34
CA SER A 250 -21.03 15.07 -21.68
C SER A 250 -21.29 13.90 -22.64
N GLU A 251 -22.40 13.97 -23.38
CA GLU A 251 -22.72 13.01 -24.46
C GLU A 251 -21.69 13.02 -25.59
N SER A 252 -20.85 14.06 -25.67
CA SER A 252 -19.73 14.15 -26.61
C SER A 252 -18.61 13.14 -26.31
N ILE A 253 -18.59 12.54 -25.11
CA ILE A 253 -17.64 11.50 -24.73
C ILE A 253 -18.22 10.14 -25.13
N PRO A 254 -17.66 9.46 -26.16
CA PRO A 254 -18.25 8.24 -26.70
C PRO A 254 -18.15 7.09 -25.70
N ARG A 255 -19.10 6.15 -25.71
CA ARG A 255 -19.08 4.97 -24.81
C ARG A 255 -17.93 3.97 -25.09
N LYS A 256 -17.36 4.01 -26.30
CA LYS A 256 -16.21 3.20 -26.74
C LYS A 256 -15.30 4.05 -27.63
N GLY A 257 -14.00 3.84 -27.52
CA GLY A 257 -13.00 4.50 -28.35
C GLY A 257 -12.35 5.69 -27.63
N LEU A 258 -11.85 6.64 -28.39
CA LEU A 258 -11.06 7.76 -27.89
C LEU A 258 -11.55 9.10 -28.48
N VAL A 259 -11.58 10.14 -27.64
CA VAL A 259 -11.85 11.52 -28.04
C VAL A 259 -10.67 12.43 -27.66
N SER A 260 -10.14 13.16 -28.63
CA SER A 260 -8.97 14.04 -28.47
C SER A 260 -9.29 15.52 -28.65
N ASP A 261 -10.57 15.87 -28.85
CA ASP A 261 -11.02 17.26 -28.87
C ASP A 261 -10.72 17.92 -27.51
N GLN A 262 -9.86 18.93 -27.53
CA GLN A 262 -9.34 19.56 -26.30
C GLN A 262 -10.40 20.34 -25.54
N GLY A 263 -11.51 20.74 -26.19
CA GLY A 263 -12.67 21.32 -25.52
C GLY A 263 -13.39 20.26 -24.67
N VAL A 264 -13.68 19.10 -25.27
CA VAL A 264 -14.33 17.97 -24.58
C VAL A 264 -13.44 17.41 -23.46
N VAL A 265 -12.14 17.24 -23.71
CA VAL A 265 -11.17 16.80 -22.69
C VAL A 265 -11.14 17.79 -21.52
N GLY A 266 -11.05 19.10 -21.82
CA GLY A 266 -11.04 20.15 -20.80
C GLY A 266 -12.32 20.20 -19.97
N GLU A 267 -13.49 20.06 -20.61
CA GLU A 267 -14.78 19.99 -19.92
C GLU A 267 -14.83 18.84 -18.91
N PHE A 268 -14.35 17.65 -19.30
CA PHE A 268 -14.30 16.51 -18.40
C PHE A 268 -13.34 16.72 -17.23
N VAL A 269 -12.16 17.30 -17.46
CA VAL A 269 -11.21 17.62 -16.38
C VAL A 269 -11.82 18.64 -15.40
N SER A 270 -12.52 19.67 -15.91
CA SER A 270 -13.24 20.62 -15.05
C SER A 270 -14.35 19.93 -14.25
N LEU A 271 -15.12 19.03 -14.87
CA LEU A 271 -16.12 18.21 -14.18
C LEU A 271 -15.51 17.41 -13.02
N VAL A 272 -14.36 16.76 -13.25
CA VAL A 272 -13.64 16.03 -12.19
C VAL A 272 -13.25 16.99 -11.05
N ASN A 273 -12.69 18.16 -11.37
CA ASN A 273 -12.26 19.10 -10.35
C ASN A 273 -13.41 19.72 -9.54
N GLU A 274 -14.54 20.01 -10.18
CA GLU A 274 -15.69 20.70 -9.58
C GLU A 274 -16.68 19.76 -8.88
N HIS A 275 -16.82 18.53 -9.39
CA HIS A 275 -17.87 17.59 -8.96
C HIS A 275 -17.34 16.24 -8.44
N LYS A 276 -16.02 16.09 -8.22
CA LYS A 276 -15.47 14.88 -7.59
C LYS A 276 -16.16 14.56 -6.27
N LYS A 277 -16.38 13.27 -6.08
CA LYS A 277 -16.72 12.65 -4.80
C LYS A 277 -15.77 11.49 -4.58
N PHE A 278 -15.52 11.16 -3.33
CA PHE A 278 -14.80 9.95 -2.97
C PHE A 278 -15.81 8.96 -2.41
N VAL A 279 -15.84 7.77 -3.01
CA VAL A 279 -16.71 6.66 -2.58
C VAL A 279 -15.90 5.38 -2.58
N ARG A 280 -16.37 4.37 -1.85
CA ARG A 280 -15.73 3.05 -1.83
C ARG A 280 -15.67 2.46 -3.24
N ARG A 281 -14.53 1.88 -3.61
CA ARG A 281 -14.31 1.28 -4.93
C ARG A 281 -15.37 0.22 -5.26
N SER A 282 -15.74 -0.61 -4.30
CA SER A 282 -16.79 -1.62 -4.46
C SER A 282 -18.13 -1.00 -4.88
N GLU A 283 -18.51 0.13 -4.27
CA GLU A 283 -19.70 0.90 -4.61
C GLU A 283 -19.58 1.54 -6.01
N ALA A 284 -18.46 2.19 -6.30
CA ALA A 284 -18.20 2.84 -7.59
C ALA A 284 -18.22 1.86 -8.77
N GLU A 285 -17.79 0.62 -8.55
CA GLU A 285 -17.74 -0.41 -9.58
C GLU A 285 -19.12 -1.04 -9.86
N GLU A 286 -20.09 -0.89 -8.97
CA GLU A 286 -21.45 -1.45 -9.11
C GLU A 286 -22.50 -0.40 -9.47
N ASP A 287 -22.39 0.82 -8.94
CA ASP A 287 -23.39 1.86 -9.10
C ASP A 287 -23.27 2.60 -10.45
N PRO A 288 -24.28 2.51 -11.35
CA PRO A 288 -24.25 3.19 -12.64
C PRO A 288 -24.36 4.73 -12.56
N ARG A 289 -24.65 5.29 -11.37
CA ARG A 289 -24.69 6.74 -11.15
C ARG A 289 -23.30 7.37 -11.07
N TYR A 290 -22.25 6.55 -10.95
CA TYR A 290 -20.89 7.01 -10.86
C TYR A 290 -20.08 6.66 -12.10
N VAL A 291 -19.20 7.59 -12.46
CA VAL A 291 -18.14 7.40 -13.45
C VAL A 291 -16.80 7.69 -12.80
N GLN A 292 -15.85 6.80 -13.00
CA GLN A 292 -14.53 6.79 -12.41
C GLN A 292 -13.51 7.36 -13.41
N PRO A 293 -12.93 8.55 -13.17
CA PRO A 293 -11.75 8.99 -13.90
C PRO A 293 -10.57 8.09 -13.56
N ILE A 294 -9.95 7.49 -14.58
CA ILE A 294 -8.73 6.70 -14.47
C ILE A 294 -7.59 7.52 -15.04
N ALA A 295 -6.65 7.94 -14.20
CA ALA A 295 -5.50 8.68 -14.68
C ALA A 295 -4.53 7.69 -15.34
N CYS A 296 -4.30 7.83 -16.65
CA CYS A 296 -3.44 6.91 -17.41
C CYS A 296 -2.48 7.69 -18.30
N ALA A 297 -1.30 7.12 -18.55
CA ALA A 297 -0.31 7.76 -19.39
C ALA A 297 0.45 6.78 -20.28
N VAL A 298 0.70 7.20 -21.52
CA VAL A 298 1.72 6.57 -22.36
C VAL A 298 3.09 7.15 -21.98
N ILE A 299 4.09 6.28 -21.82
CA ILE A 299 5.44 6.69 -21.42
C ILE A 299 6.35 6.62 -22.64
N ARG A 300 7.03 7.73 -22.96
CA ARG A 300 7.84 7.89 -24.16
C ARG A 300 9.29 8.25 -23.85
N TRP A 301 10.17 7.76 -24.70
CA TRP A 301 11.56 8.16 -24.77
C TRP A 301 11.96 8.27 -26.23
N GLU A 302 12.29 9.48 -26.68
CA GLU A 302 12.58 9.78 -28.09
C GLU A 302 11.44 9.27 -29.00
N ASP A 303 11.75 8.39 -29.95
CA ASP A 303 10.79 7.78 -30.87
C ASP A 303 10.09 6.55 -30.30
N LYS A 304 10.44 6.10 -29.09
CA LYS A 304 9.94 4.86 -28.46
C LYS A 304 8.81 5.09 -27.47
N VAL A 305 8.03 4.04 -27.23
CA VAL A 305 6.99 3.95 -26.21
C VAL A 305 7.24 2.76 -25.29
N LEU A 306 6.93 2.90 -24.00
CA LEU A 306 6.95 1.78 -23.06
C LEU A 306 5.79 0.83 -23.37
N LEU A 307 6.14 -0.39 -23.79
CA LEU A 307 5.22 -1.49 -23.95
C LEU A 307 5.32 -2.40 -22.73
N LEU A 308 4.24 -2.51 -21.97
CA LEU A 308 4.11 -3.39 -20.82
C LEU A 308 3.52 -4.74 -21.24
N GLN A 309 3.90 -5.82 -20.57
CA GLN A 309 3.47 -7.18 -20.82
C GLN A 309 3.13 -7.88 -19.52
N ARG A 310 1.89 -8.34 -19.37
CA ARG A 310 1.45 -9.11 -18.20
C ARG A 310 1.79 -10.59 -18.38
N ASN A 311 2.53 -11.16 -17.42
CA ASN A 311 2.87 -12.57 -17.36
C ASN A 311 1.96 -13.29 -16.35
N LYS A 312 0.74 -13.66 -16.77
CA LYS A 312 -0.11 -14.59 -16.00
C LYS A 312 0.33 -16.04 -16.23
N LYS A 313 0.57 -16.81 -15.17
CA LYS A 313 0.67 -18.27 -15.24
C LYS A 313 -0.73 -18.87 -15.34
N GLY A 314 -0.99 -19.69 -16.36
CA GLY A 314 -2.14 -20.63 -16.38
C GLY A 314 -3.42 -20.18 -17.10
N HIS A 315 -3.53 -18.93 -17.56
CA HIS A 315 -4.61 -18.53 -18.47
C HIS A 315 -4.02 -18.02 -19.78
N ALA A 316 -4.14 -18.82 -20.84
CA ALA A 316 -4.20 -18.27 -22.18
C ALA A 316 -5.60 -17.69 -22.32
N LEU A 317 -5.75 -16.37 -22.49
CA LEU A 317 -6.78 -15.69 -23.30
C LEU A 317 -6.73 -14.17 -23.04
N HIS A 318 -6.53 -13.44 -24.14
CA HIS A 318 -6.73 -12.01 -24.45
C HIS A 318 -6.08 -10.93 -23.55
N HIS A 319 -5.34 -10.01 -24.19
CA HIS A 319 -4.65 -8.82 -23.64
C HIS A 319 -3.34 -9.06 -22.86
N LYS A 320 -2.31 -9.53 -23.57
CA LYS A 320 -0.96 -9.74 -23.01
C LYS A 320 -0.17 -8.45 -22.87
N PHE A 321 -0.47 -7.40 -23.64
CA PHE A 321 0.30 -6.17 -23.69
C PHE A 321 -0.55 -4.93 -23.35
N LEU A 322 0.07 -3.92 -22.75
CA LEU A 322 -0.52 -2.61 -22.43
C LEU A 322 0.44 -1.49 -22.87
N LEU A 323 -0.12 -0.38 -23.34
CA LEU A 323 0.63 0.83 -23.74
C LEU A 323 0.63 1.95 -22.71
N TRP A 324 -0.09 1.78 -21.61
CA TRP A 324 -0.26 2.80 -20.59
C TRP A 324 0.01 2.26 -19.19
N ALA A 325 0.43 3.16 -18.31
CA ALA A 325 0.53 2.95 -16.87
C ALA A 325 -0.37 3.97 -16.14
N GLY A 326 -0.86 3.62 -14.96
CA GLY A 326 -1.78 4.46 -14.19
C GLY A 326 -2.89 3.65 -13.54
N GLY A 327 -3.86 4.35 -12.93
CA GLY A 327 -4.84 3.70 -12.07
C GLY A 327 -5.94 4.64 -11.60
N HIS A 328 -6.69 4.15 -10.61
CA HIS A 328 -7.72 4.91 -9.92
C HIS A 328 -7.11 6.11 -9.20
N VAL A 329 -7.88 7.19 -9.13
CA VAL A 329 -7.51 8.34 -8.30
C VAL A 329 -8.05 8.15 -6.90
N ASN A 330 -7.19 8.27 -5.90
CA ASN A 330 -7.52 8.04 -4.50
C ASN A 330 -7.71 9.35 -3.74
N VAL A 331 -8.38 9.30 -2.60
CA VAL A 331 -8.51 10.47 -1.69
C VAL A 331 -7.16 11.07 -1.28
N SER A 332 -6.10 10.25 -1.19
CA SER A 332 -4.75 10.70 -0.89
C SER A 332 -4.10 11.54 -1.99
N ASP A 333 -4.64 11.49 -3.21
CA ASP A 333 -4.14 12.24 -4.36
C ASP A 333 -4.78 13.63 -4.44
N ASP A 334 -5.70 13.97 -3.52
CA ASP A 334 -6.40 15.26 -3.45
C ASP A 334 -5.50 16.38 -2.89
N SER A 335 -4.32 16.54 -3.47
CA SER A 335 -3.38 17.60 -3.17
C SER A 335 -2.79 18.16 -4.46
N GLY A 336 -3.25 19.34 -4.89
CA GLY A 336 -2.84 19.94 -6.16
C GLY A 336 -3.63 19.39 -7.35
N ASP A 337 -2.94 18.98 -8.41
CA ASP A 337 -3.57 18.31 -9.56
C ASP A 337 -3.81 16.84 -9.24
N LEU A 338 -5.07 16.52 -8.99
CA LEU A 338 -5.53 15.21 -8.53
C LEU A 338 -5.24 14.08 -9.53
N LEU A 339 -5.35 14.35 -10.84
CA LEU A 339 -5.09 13.34 -11.88
C LEU A 339 -3.59 13.09 -12.03
N VAL A 340 -2.79 14.15 -12.01
CA VAL A 340 -1.33 14.02 -12.07
C VAL A 340 -0.78 13.36 -10.80
N GLY A 341 -1.29 13.73 -9.62
CA GLY A 341 -0.90 13.11 -8.35
C GLY A 341 -1.15 11.59 -8.34
N ALA A 342 -2.29 11.14 -8.87
CA ALA A 342 -2.58 9.72 -9.05
C ALA A 342 -1.57 9.04 -10.00
N LEU A 343 -1.25 9.67 -11.14
CA LEU A 343 -0.22 9.14 -12.05
C LEU A 343 1.14 9.01 -11.37
N GLU A 344 1.60 10.04 -10.67
CA GLU A 344 2.90 10.02 -9.98
C GLU A 344 2.98 8.90 -8.94
N ARG A 345 1.88 8.67 -8.19
CA ARG A 345 1.77 7.56 -7.24
C ARG A 345 1.88 6.21 -7.95
N GLU A 346 1.06 5.97 -8.97
CA GLU A 346 1.03 4.70 -9.71
C GLU A 346 2.37 4.40 -10.40
N LEU A 347 3.03 5.39 -10.99
CA LEU A 347 4.36 5.22 -11.59
C LEU A 347 5.41 4.81 -10.57
N SER A 348 5.38 5.41 -9.38
CA SER A 348 6.31 5.09 -8.30
C SER A 348 6.05 3.70 -7.73
N GLU A 349 4.79 3.28 -7.64
CA GLU A 349 4.37 2.02 -7.00
C GLU A 349 4.51 0.81 -7.95
N GLU A 350 4.10 0.94 -9.21
CA GLU A 350 4.01 -0.21 -10.13
C GLU A 350 5.25 -0.41 -11.01
N ILE A 351 5.85 0.70 -11.48
CA ILE A 351 6.99 0.65 -12.42
C ILE A 351 8.27 1.28 -11.88
N PHE A 352 8.27 1.68 -10.61
CA PHE A 352 9.42 2.21 -9.87
C PHE A 352 10.08 3.45 -10.50
N ILE A 353 9.29 4.29 -11.17
CA ILE A 353 9.75 5.57 -11.74
C ILE A 353 9.35 6.70 -10.78
N ALA A 354 10.34 7.31 -10.12
CA ALA A 354 10.11 8.36 -9.11
C ALA A 354 10.54 9.76 -9.56
N GLY A 355 11.09 9.92 -10.76
CA GLY A 355 11.54 11.22 -11.28
C GLY A 355 12.21 11.10 -12.64
N ASN A 356 12.82 12.21 -13.09
CA ASN A 356 13.42 12.34 -14.43
C ASN A 356 12.42 12.09 -15.57
N TYR A 357 11.20 12.58 -15.41
CA TYR A 357 10.18 12.63 -16.45
C TYR A 357 9.45 13.97 -16.43
N LYS A 358 8.69 14.25 -17.48
CA LYS A 358 7.73 15.35 -17.55
C LYS A 358 6.38 14.77 -17.93
N VAL A 359 5.35 15.18 -17.21
CA VAL A 359 3.95 14.91 -17.57
C VAL A 359 3.47 16.04 -18.49
N SER A 360 2.66 15.73 -19.50
CA SER A 360 2.03 16.74 -20.35
C SER A 360 1.15 17.68 -19.52
N GLU A 361 1.19 18.99 -19.81
CA GLU A 361 0.42 20.01 -19.06
C GLU A 361 -1.10 19.79 -19.13
N LYS A 362 -1.57 19.12 -20.18
CA LYS A 362 -2.97 18.74 -20.38
C LYS A 362 -3.04 17.26 -20.78
N PRO A 363 -4.18 16.59 -20.50
CA PRO A 363 -4.43 15.29 -21.09
C PRO A 363 -4.51 15.39 -22.61
N LEU A 364 -3.98 14.37 -23.28
CA LEU A 364 -4.05 14.21 -24.72
C LEU A 364 -5.46 13.84 -25.20
N ALA A 365 -6.15 12.99 -24.44
CA ALA A 365 -7.44 12.42 -24.85
C ALA A 365 -8.21 11.80 -23.68
N LEU A 366 -9.48 11.47 -23.92
CA LEU A 366 -10.27 10.57 -23.08
C LEU A 366 -10.48 9.24 -23.81
N VAL A 367 -10.37 8.12 -23.10
CA VAL A 367 -10.56 6.78 -23.64
C VAL A 367 -11.60 5.98 -22.85
N ARG A 368 -12.46 5.24 -23.56
CA ARG A 368 -13.51 4.40 -22.96
C ARG A 368 -13.61 3.06 -23.67
N THR A 369 -14.15 2.07 -22.97
CA THR A 369 -14.57 0.80 -23.57
C THR A 369 -15.89 0.33 -22.98
N ASP A 370 -16.63 -0.43 -23.79
CA ASP A 370 -17.91 -1.04 -23.53
C ASP A 370 -17.83 -2.57 -23.32
N GLU A 371 -16.62 -3.10 -23.09
CA GLU A 371 -16.36 -4.54 -22.84
C GLU A 371 -17.19 -5.15 -21.71
N SER A 372 -17.64 -4.33 -20.73
CA SER A 372 -18.50 -4.76 -19.64
C SER A 372 -19.20 -3.56 -18.97
N GLU A 373 -20.25 -3.83 -18.18
CA GLU A 373 -20.89 -2.83 -17.33
C GLU A 373 -19.89 -2.12 -16.40
N ARG A 374 -18.91 -2.86 -15.87
CA ARG A 374 -17.84 -2.28 -15.05
C ARG A 374 -16.93 -1.38 -15.89
N ALA A 375 -16.60 -1.77 -17.10
CA ALA A 375 -15.74 -0.97 -17.98
C ALA A 375 -16.42 0.34 -18.44
N LEU A 376 -17.74 0.31 -18.65
CA LEU A 376 -18.53 1.51 -18.98
C LEU A 376 -18.46 2.59 -17.91
N ARG A 377 -18.19 2.23 -16.66
CA ARG A 377 -18.03 3.17 -15.54
C ARG A 377 -16.66 3.83 -15.50
N HIS A 378 -15.73 3.48 -16.38
CA HIS A 378 -14.38 4.07 -16.42
C HIS A 378 -14.20 5.03 -17.60
N ILE A 379 -13.51 6.14 -17.33
CA ILE A 379 -12.99 7.06 -18.36
C ILE A 379 -11.51 7.24 -18.13
N GLY A 380 -10.69 6.70 -19.03
CA GLY A 380 -9.26 6.93 -19.02
C GLY A 380 -8.96 8.37 -19.42
N VAL A 381 -8.31 9.14 -18.56
CA VAL A 381 -7.79 10.48 -18.84
C VAL A 381 -6.34 10.32 -19.24
N LEU A 382 -6.08 10.33 -20.55
CA LEU A 382 -4.78 9.96 -21.12
C LEU A 382 -3.83 11.14 -21.11
N TYR A 383 -2.69 10.99 -20.45
CA TYR A 383 -1.54 11.89 -20.49
C TYR A 383 -0.39 11.32 -21.31
N GLU A 384 0.60 12.17 -21.63
CA GLU A 384 1.91 11.73 -22.08
C GLU A 384 2.94 11.96 -20.98
N ILE A 385 3.80 10.97 -20.77
CA ILE A 385 4.97 11.09 -19.91
C ILE A 385 6.20 10.98 -20.79
N THR A 386 6.98 12.05 -20.85
CA THR A 386 8.28 12.05 -21.54
C THR A 386 9.39 11.80 -20.54
N LEU A 387 10.14 10.72 -20.70
CA LEU A 387 11.35 10.50 -19.93
C LEU A 387 12.41 11.54 -20.32
N THR A 388 13.19 12.00 -19.34
CA THR A 388 14.21 13.06 -19.53
C THR A 388 15.63 12.58 -19.24
N SER A 389 15.80 11.30 -18.94
CA SER A 389 17.08 10.67 -18.63
C SER A 389 17.29 9.41 -19.45
N ALA A 390 18.41 9.37 -20.18
CA ALA A 390 18.84 8.19 -20.93
C ALA A 390 19.16 7.01 -19.99
N ASP A 391 19.71 7.28 -18.80
CA ASP A 391 19.97 6.26 -17.79
C ASP A 391 18.66 5.59 -17.35
N LEU A 392 17.63 6.38 -17.04
CA LEU A 392 16.30 5.84 -16.72
C LEU A 392 15.74 5.04 -17.90
N ALA A 393 15.74 5.59 -19.11
CA ALA A 393 15.22 4.91 -20.29
C ALA A 393 15.89 3.55 -20.54
N SER A 394 17.22 3.48 -20.38
CA SER A 394 18.00 2.24 -20.54
C SER A 394 17.59 1.14 -19.55
N THR A 395 17.05 1.54 -18.38
CA THR A 395 16.63 0.61 -17.35
C THR A 395 15.27 -0.02 -17.60
N LEU A 396 14.40 0.59 -18.43
CA LEU A 396 13.01 0.15 -18.58
C LEU A 396 12.82 -1.15 -19.34
N ASN A 397 13.87 -1.68 -19.99
CA ASN A 397 13.84 -3.03 -20.55
C ASN A 397 14.07 -4.07 -19.43
N ARG A 398 13.07 -4.28 -18.58
CA ARG A 398 13.15 -5.13 -17.38
C ARG A 398 11.82 -5.77 -17.02
N GLU A 399 11.90 -6.77 -16.15
CA GLU A 399 10.74 -7.30 -15.44
C GLU A 399 10.38 -6.38 -14.26
N PHE A 400 9.18 -5.83 -14.25
CA PHE A 400 8.53 -5.22 -13.07
C PHE A 400 7.79 -6.33 -12.34
N LYS A 401 8.13 -6.59 -11.08
CA LYS A 401 7.49 -7.65 -10.30
C LYS A 401 6.38 -7.04 -9.46
N GLU A 402 5.12 -7.40 -9.73
CA GLU A 402 4.12 -7.37 -8.67
C GLU A 402 4.39 -8.54 -7.75
N THR A 403 4.29 -8.34 -6.43
CA THR A 403 4.57 -9.38 -5.45
C THR A 403 3.65 -10.58 -5.64
N ARG A 404 2.41 -10.39 -6.10
CA ARG A 404 1.40 -11.46 -6.24
C ARG A 404 0.92 -11.67 -7.66
N GLY A 405 0.98 -12.91 -8.12
CA GLY A 405 0.16 -13.45 -9.21
C GLY A 405 0.52 -13.04 -10.64
N THR A 406 1.12 -11.87 -10.86
CA THR A 406 1.43 -11.36 -12.20
C THR A 406 2.73 -10.56 -12.22
N SER A 407 3.81 -11.09 -12.80
CA SER A 407 4.91 -10.21 -13.18
C SER A 407 4.51 -9.42 -14.41
N MET A 408 4.94 -8.16 -14.48
CA MET A 408 4.72 -7.28 -15.61
C MET A 408 6.09 -6.93 -16.18
N SER A 409 6.47 -7.42 -17.34
CA SER A 409 7.70 -6.94 -17.99
C SER A 409 7.39 -5.71 -18.83
N GLY A 410 8.33 -4.78 -18.95
CA GLY A 410 8.22 -3.73 -19.95
C GLY A 410 9.48 -3.58 -20.78
N ARG A 411 9.31 -2.98 -21.94
CA ARG A 411 10.39 -2.63 -22.86
C ARG A 411 10.03 -1.37 -23.61
N LEU A 412 11.03 -0.56 -23.96
CA LEU A 412 10.85 0.51 -24.92
C LEU A 412 10.78 -0.10 -26.33
N ALA A 413 9.62 0.02 -26.97
CA ALA A 413 9.35 -0.44 -28.32
C ALA A 413 9.28 0.77 -29.27
N THR A 414 9.74 0.59 -30.49
CA THR A 414 9.45 1.53 -31.57
C THR A 414 8.00 1.37 -32.01
N PRO A 415 7.33 2.45 -32.48
CA PRO A 415 5.96 2.38 -32.96
C PRO A 415 5.74 1.34 -34.06
N MET A 416 6.76 1.13 -34.91
CA MET A 416 6.72 0.14 -35.99
C MET A 416 6.56 -1.31 -35.51
N GLU A 417 6.86 -1.60 -34.24
CA GLU A 417 6.67 -2.93 -33.64
C GLU A 417 5.25 -3.14 -33.11
N LEU A 418 4.44 -2.08 -32.97
CA LEU A 418 3.10 -2.18 -32.39
C LEU A 418 2.12 -3.03 -33.21
N PRO A 419 2.12 -3.01 -34.57
CA PRO A 419 1.27 -3.89 -35.36
C PRO A 419 1.43 -5.38 -35.02
N GLU A 420 2.64 -5.84 -34.66
CA GLU A 420 2.91 -7.25 -34.33
C GLU A 420 2.26 -7.71 -33.00
N VAL A 421 1.96 -6.76 -32.12
CA VAL A 421 1.35 -7.01 -30.81
C VAL A 421 -0.05 -6.45 -30.68
N TYR A 422 -0.57 -5.78 -31.72
CA TYR A 422 -1.84 -5.05 -31.69
C TYR A 422 -3.02 -5.93 -31.27
N GLU A 423 -3.16 -7.13 -31.83
CA GLU A 423 -4.23 -8.07 -31.42
C GLU A 423 -4.11 -8.58 -29.98
N LYS A 424 -2.95 -8.39 -29.36
CA LYS A 424 -2.68 -8.75 -27.96
C LYS A 424 -2.78 -7.54 -27.03
N LEU A 425 -3.10 -6.35 -27.53
CA LEU A 425 -3.40 -5.15 -26.73
C LEU A 425 -4.84 -5.20 -26.18
N ASN A 426 -5.09 -4.51 -25.07
CA ASN A 426 -6.45 -4.21 -24.60
C ASN A 426 -7.11 -3.09 -25.39
N ASP A 427 -8.45 -2.97 -25.30
CA ASP A 427 -9.22 -1.98 -26.04
C ASP A 427 -8.69 -0.55 -25.90
N TRP A 428 -8.33 -0.14 -24.67
CA TRP A 428 -7.75 1.18 -24.44
C TRP A 428 -6.42 1.36 -25.17
N SER A 429 -5.53 0.37 -25.08
CA SER A 429 -4.23 0.44 -25.77
C SER A 429 -4.39 0.41 -27.29
N LYS A 430 -5.38 -0.32 -27.84
CA LYS A 430 -5.72 -0.29 -29.27
C LYS A 430 -6.12 1.12 -29.70
N SER A 431 -7.07 1.75 -28.99
CA SER A 431 -7.50 3.13 -29.28
C SER A 431 -6.36 4.15 -29.11
N MET A 432 -5.50 3.99 -28.10
CA MET A 432 -4.31 4.84 -27.93
C MET A 432 -3.32 4.68 -29.08
N ALA A 433 -3.08 3.45 -29.55
CA ALA A 433 -2.14 3.18 -30.64
C ALA A 433 -2.62 3.82 -31.97
N GLU A 434 -3.90 3.68 -32.29
CA GLU A 434 -4.52 4.31 -33.47
C GLU A 434 -4.47 5.83 -33.41
N PHE A 435 -4.71 6.41 -32.22
CA PHE A 435 -4.67 7.85 -32.00
C PHE A 435 -3.25 8.42 -32.13
N LEU A 436 -2.27 7.79 -31.49
CA LEU A 436 -0.89 8.29 -31.43
C LEU A 436 -0.12 8.02 -32.73
N TRP A 437 -0.46 6.95 -33.44
CA TRP A 437 0.21 6.55 -34.68
C TRP A 437 -0.79 6.19 -35.80
N PRO A 438 -1.58 7.15 -36.29
CA PRO A 438 -2.66 6.91 -37.27
C PRO A 438 -2.16 6.42 -38.64
N ASN A 439 -0.87 6.59 -38.93
CA ASN A 439 -0.25 6.16 -40.18
C ASN A 439 0.19 4.67 -40.15
N LEU A 440 0.11 4.00 -39.00
CA LEU A 440 0.42 2.58 -38.90
C LEU A 440 -0.79 1.75 -39.31
N HIS A 441 -0.56 0.72 -40.11
CA HIS A 441 -1.59 -0.24 -40.49
C HIS A 441 -1.73 -1.31 -39.41
N PHE A 442 -2.72 -1.15 -38.54
CA PHE A 442 -3.15 -2.18 -37.60
C PHE A 442 -4.15 -3.10 -38.29
N VAL A 443 -3.75 -4.32 -38.64
CA VAL A 443 -4.63 -5.31 -39.27
C VAL A 443 -5.23 -6.18 -38.16
N THR A 444 -6.56 -6.17 -38.05
CA THR A 444 -7.32 -7.13 -37.24
C THR A 444 -7.56 -8.39 -38.07
N GLU A 445 -7.09 -9.56 -37.61
CA GLU A 445 -7.40 -10.86 -38.25
C GLU A 445 -8.88 -11.24 -38.16
#